data_AF-A0A961RIK5-F1
#
_entry.id   AF-A0A961RIK5-F1
#
_cell.length_a   1.000
_cell.length_b   1.000
_cell.length_c   1.000
_cell.angle_alpha   90.00
_cell.angle_beta   90.00
_cell.angle_gamma   90.00
#
_symmetry.space_group_name_H-M   'P 1'
#
loop_
_entity.id
_entity.type
_entity.pdbx_description
1 polymer ?
#
loop_
_entity_poly.entity_id
_entity_poly.type
_entity_poly.pdbx_seq_one_letter_code
_entity_poly.pdbx_strand_id
1 'polypeptide(L)' 'MSNSGAGEKHPAAGWGVTGERETAPPTPGTVYASETLFRGNREIAIRHEGEFYRLRITRQGKLILNK' A
#
# COMPACT_ATOMS: atom_id res chain seq x y z
N MET A 1 30.53 -56.49 14.19
CA MET A 1 29.78 -57.40 13.29
C MET A 1 28.37 -57.49 13.89
N SER A 2 27.29 -56.95 13.34
CA SER A 2 26.97 -56.42 12.02
C SER A 2 25.76 -55.51 12.22
N ASN A 3 25.75 -54.30 11.64
CA ASN A 3 24.52 -53.52 11.55
C ASN A 3 24.10 -53.50 10.08
N SER A 4 23.12 -54.32 9.74
CA SER A 4 22.47 -54.35 8.43
C SER A 4 21.01 -53.95 8.62
N GLY A 5 20.58 -52.92 7.91
CA GLY A 5 19.21 -52.46 7.96
C GLY A 5 19.01 -51.12 7.27
N ALA A 6 19.36 -51.06 5.98
CA ALA A 6 18.87 -50.03 5.08
C ALA A 6 17.33 -50.08 5.09
N GLY A 7 16.71 -48.91 5.19
CA GLY A 7 15.27 -48.77 5.22
C GLY A 7 14.91 -47.32 4.95
N GLU A 8 15.24 -46.86 3.74
CA GLU A 8 14.67 -45.68 3.11
C GLU A 8 13.15 -45.65 3.34
N LYS A 9 12.68 -44.55 3.93
CA LYS A 9 11.29 -44.11 3.83
C LYS A 9 11.26 -42.64 4.21
N HIS A 10 11.32 -41.83 3.17
CA HIS A 10 11.00 -40.41 3.20
C HIS A 10 9.55 -40.25 3.69
N PRO A 11 9.26 -39.45 4.72
CA PRO A 11 7.96 -38.82 4.82
C PRO A 11 7.96 -37.56 3.95
N ALA A 12 7.11 -37.59 2.92
CA ALA A 12 6.66 -36.42 2.18
C ALA A 12 5.95 -35.47 3.16
N ALA A 13 6.66 -34.46 3.64
CA ALA A 13 6.08 -33.29 4.28
C ALA A 13 6.06 -32.17 3.24
N GLY A 14 4.89 -31.98 2.63
CA GLY A 14 4.64 -30.85 1.76
C GLY A 14 4.73 -29.55 2.54
N TRP A 15 5.67 -28.70 2.16
CA TRP A 15 5.51 -27.26 2.29
C TRP A 15 5.38 -26.72 0.89
N GLY A 16 4.13 -26.58 0.45
CA GLY A 16 3.81 -25.70 -0.64
C GLY A 16 4.26 -24.30 -0.25
N VAL A 17 5.45 -23.90 -0.70
CA VAL A 17 5.77 -22.49 -0.85
C VAL A 17 5.01 -22.03 -2.09
N THR A 18 3.68 -21.93 -1.95
CA THR A 18 2.95 -20.94 -2.72
C THR A 18 3.46 -19.62 -2.18
N GLY A 19 4.42 -19.03 -2.88
CA GLY A 19 4.84 -17.67 -2.63
C GLY A 19 3.64 -16.76 -2.91
N GLU A 20 2.76 -16.64 -1.92
CA GLU A 20 1.90 -15.49 -1.76
C GLU A 20 2.88 -14.33 -1.76
N ARG A 21 2.97 -13.60 -2.88
CA ARG A 21 3.73 -12.36 -2.90
C ARG A 21 3.10 -11.53 -1.80
N GLU A 22 3.79 -11.44 -0.67
CA GLU A 22 3.48 -10.47 0.35
C GLU A 22 3.68 -9.12 -0.32
N THR A 23 2.59 -8.61 -0.87
CA THR A 23 2.51 -7.25 -1.36
C THR A 23 2.63 -6.41 -0.11
N ALA A 24 3.87 -6.05 0.23
CA ALA A 24 4.14 -5.02 1.22
C ALA A 24 3.17 -3.86 0.92
N PRO A 25 2.49 -3.32 1.95
CA PRO A 25 1.54 -2.25 1.73
C PRO A 25 2.24 -1.15 0.94
N PRO A 26 1.61 -0.62 -0.12
CA PRO A 26 2.23 0.42 -0.93
C PRO A 26 2.64 1.54 0.02
N THR A 27 3.95 1.80 0.09
CA THR A 27 4.45 2.92 0.87
C THR A 27 3.72 4.15 0.35
N PRO A 28 2.96 4.87 1.19
CA PRO A 28 2.29 6.05 0.72
C PRO A 28 3.37 6.97 0.14
N GLY A 29 3.10 7.54 -1.03
CA GLY A 29 3.91 8.64 -1.54
C GLY A 29 3.98 9.77 -0.51
N THR A 30 4.71 10.85 -0.83
CA THR A 30 4.90 11.96 0.11
C THR A 30 3.58 12.39 0.77
N VAL A 31 3.52 12.24 2.09
CA VAL A 31 2.33 12.57 2.90
C VAL A 31 2.40 14.04 3.29
N TYR A 32 1.30 14.77 3.06
CA TYR A 32 1.16 16.16 3.48
C TYR A 32 0.02 16.29 4.49
N ALA A 33 0.26 17.06 5.56
CA ALA A 33 -0.81 17.49 6.45
C ALA A 33 -1.78 18.42 5.69
N SER A 34 -3.08 18.27 5.95
CA SER A 34 -4.10 19.06 5.28
C SER A 34 -3.92 20.57 5.54
N GLU A 35 -3.60 20.92 6.77
CA GLU A 35 -3.33 22.26 7.27
C GLU A 35 -2.23 22.94 6.47
N THR A 36 -1.18 22.19 6.12
CA THR A 36 -0.06 22.66 5.30
C THR A 36 -0.47 22.94 3.86
N LEU A 37 -1.33 22.08 3.28
CA LEU A 37 -1.84 22.29 1.93
C LEU A 37 -2.75 23.52 1.87
N PHE A 38 -3.68 23.64 2.81
CA PHE A 38 -4.71 24.68 2.79
C PHE A 38 -4.24 26.04 3.29
N ARG A 39 -3.23 26.11 4.17
CA ARG A 39 -2.67 27.37 4.70
C ARG A 39 -3.74 28.34 5.23
N GLY A 40 -4.74 27.81 5.94
CA GLY A 40 -5.87 28.58 6.48
C GLY A 40 -7.03 28.82 5.50
N ASN A 41 -6.90 28.44 4.23
CA ASN A 41 -7.98 28.49 3.25
C ASN A 41 -8.87 27.25 3.33
N ARG A 42 -10.02 27.26 2.63
CA ARG A 42 -10.90 26.08 2.49
C ARG A 42 -10.71 25.33 1.18
N GLU A 43 -9.92 25.89 0.27
CA GLU A 43 -9.64 25.34 -1.05
C GLU A 43 -8.28 25.76 -1.58
N ILE A 44 -7.70 24.93 -2.44
CA ILE A 44 -6.49 25.20 -3.22
C ILE A 44 -6.67 24.78 -4.67
N ALA A 45 -5.96 25.44 -5.57
CA ALA A 45 -5.83 25.04 -6.95
C ALA A 45 -4.58 24.17 -7.15
N ILE A 46 -4.71 23.09 -7.90
CA ILE A 46 -3.63 22.17 -8.25
C ILE A 46 -3.53 22.18 -9.77
N ARG A 47 -2.37 22.58 -10.31
CA ARG A 47 -2.12 22.49 -11.74
C ARG A 47 -1.56 21.12 -12.07
N HIS A 48 -2.21 20.38 -12.95
CA HIS A 48 -1.78 19.05 -13.38
C HIS A 48 -2.07 18.88 -14.87
N GLU A 49 -1.05 18.51 -15.65
CA GLU A 49 -1.10 18.34 -17.12
C GLU A 49 -1.74 19.52 -17.88
N GLY A 50 -1.51 20.75 -17.42
CA GLY A 50 -2.07 21.96 -18.04
C GLY A 50 -3.49 22.30 -17.61
N GLU A 51 -4.12 21.46 -16.78
CA GLU A 51 -5.45 21.70 -16.23
C GLU A 51 -5.38 22.15 -14.76
N PHE A 52 -6.46 22.80 -14.31
CA PHE A 52 -6.60 23.26 -12.93
C PHE A 52 -7.64 22.41 -12.20
N TYR A 53 -7.18 21.70 -11.18
CA TYR A 53 -8.04 21.00 -10.25
C TYR A 53 -8.24 21.84 -8.99
N ARG A 54 -9.39 21.70 -8.34
CA ARG A 54 -9.66 22.32 -7.03
C ARG A 54 -9.86 21.27 -5.96
N LEU A 55 -8.94 21.27 -4.99
CA LEU A 55 -9.08 20.50 -3.76
C LEU A 55 -9.76 21.39 -2.70
N ARG A 56 -10.83 20.88 -2.07
CA ARG A 56 -11.67 21.62 -1.13
C ARG A 56 -11.98 20.80 0.12
N ILE A 57 -12.06 21.45 1.28
CA ILE A 57 -12.66 20.89 2.51
C ILE A 57 -14.17 21.14 2.47
N THR A 58 -14.96 20.08 2.53
CA THR A 58 -16.43 20.15 2.61
C THR A 58 -16.89 20.60 4.00
N ARG A 59 -18.16 20.98 4.13
CA ARG A 59 -18.76 21.30 5.44
C ARG A 59 -18.72 20.13 6.44
N GLN A 60 -18.64 18.89 5.94
CA GLN A 60 -18.52 17.67 6.74
C GLN A 60 -17.05 17.30 7.06
N GLY A 61 -16.09 18.16 6.70
CA GLY A 61 -14.66 17.91 6.94
C GLY A 61 -13.97 16.97 5.95
N LYS A 62 -14.70 16.42 4.97
CA LYS A 62 -14.11 15.58 3.91
C LYS A 62 -13.38 16.41 2.86
N LEU A 63 -12.35 15.85 2.25
CA LEU A 63 -11.66 16.42 1.10
C LEU A 63 -12.35 16.01 -0.20
N ILE A 64 -12.52 16.96 -1.12
CA ILE A 64 -13.04 16.71 -2.47
C ILE A 64 -12.15 17.38 -3.51
N LEU A 65 -11.75 16.63 -4.54
CA LEU A 65 -11.02 17.13 -5.70
C LEU A 65 -11.99 17.24 -6.87
N ASN A 66 -12.07 18.41 -7.48
CA ASN A 66 -12.84 18.65 -8.71
C ASN A 66 -11.90 19.08 -9.83
N LYS A 67 -12.32 18.82 -11.07
CA LYS A 67 -11.70 19.36 -12.29
C LYS A 67 -12.22 20.77 -12.58
#